data_AF-A0A7C4TSK0-F1
#
_entry.id   AF-A0A7C4TSK0-F1
#
_cell.length_a   1.000
_cell.length_b   1.000
_cell.length_c   1.000
_cell.angle_alpha   90.00
_cell.angle_beta   90.00
_cell.angle_gamma   90.00
#
_symmetry.space_group_name_H-M   'P 1'
#
loop_
_entity.id
_entity.type
_entity.pdbx_description
1 polymer ?
#
loop_
_entity_poly.entity_id
_entity_poly.type
_entity_poly.pdbx_seq_one_letter_code
_entity_poly.pdbx_strand_id
1 'polypeptide(L)'
;MGDMKFEVRHWSGLVGDKLEKIELELRPSEFRMAPFTHLKPLIAEKDTPVEKGKPAVVNVQRISLPANTMVGCLNETRHAFGTTVSVVEYGRPSLIEEEKCISQAIFLPLEDGVIKKSDLIGVIKVFYVKTDFFGKKLGLGQQNFEIVKEQRSGTLTWKENGNVVRKALRMDDIIYRRVHIALLEPVIADESRNVRRNEVVKLRIRCILLPNNTVVAPTGFTANAYGTLVDVIQHGKPKRVEEERKLSHAIFLPVEDGKIEQGDMLGAVAVYFIDFEDLREVLKGEEKSFTTVHRSGGGVIRTAVKVQPYGFRRSPVARWEPLIANESRRLKAGEVCMISIRKLKLPKNTIVYPFGIMRHPFGIVLDTIQRRVSKVEEEKEIEKVVFLPIADGDVRRGELLGMITIYDVEVRTIDRIKSWLREWIEHREVTTPALQP
;
A
#
# COMPACT_ATOMS: atom_id res chain seq x y z
N MET A 1 -2.06 21.97 -16.84
CA MET A 1 -1.97 20.69 -17.56
C MET A 1 -3.31 20.47 -18.23
N GLY A 2 -3.34 20.25 -19.55
CA GLY A 2 -4.60 20.03 -20.28
C GLY A 2 -5.25 18.69 -19.93
N ASP A 3 -6.52 18.55 -20.30
CA ASP A 3 -7.31 17.33 -20.13
C ASP A 3 -6.53 16.12 -20.72
N MET A 4 -6.28 15.08 -19.90
CA MET A 4 -5.54 13.90 -20.33
C MET A 4 -6.52 12.77 -20.65
N LYS A 5 -6.64 12.46 -21.94
CA LYS A 5 -7.39 11.30 -22.44
C LYS A 5 -6.51 10.06 -22.47
N PHE A 6 -7.04 8.95 -21.97
CA PHE A 6 -6.38 7.66 -22.06
C PHE A 6 -7.40 6.52 -22.06
N GLU A 7 -6.98 5.38 -22.62
CA GLU A 7 -7.79 4.17 -22.67
C GLU A 7 -7.65 3.40 -21.35
N VAL A 8 -8.78 2.99 -20.79
CA VAL A 8 -8.84 2.04 -19.68
C VAL A 8 -9.47 0.76 -20.19
N ARG A 9 -8.69 -0.31 -20.18
CA ARG A 9 -9.21 -1.67 -20.33
C ARG A 9 -9.63 -2.18 -18.95
N HIS A 10 -10.70 -2.97 -18.89
CA HIS A 10 -11.15 -3.56 -17.64
C HIS A 10 -11.98 -4.81 -17.88
N TRP A 11 -12.20 -5.61 -16.83
CA TRP A 11 -13.19 -6.67 -16.84
C TRP A 11 -14.57 -6.07 -16.57
N SER A 12 -15.60 -6.46 -17.33
CA SER A 12 -16.96 -5.92 -17.15
C SER A 12 -17.69 -6.46 -15.93
N GLY A 13 -17.15 -7.50 -15.29
CA GLY A 13 -17.65 -8.13 -14.06
C GLY A 13 -16.51 -8.50 -13.11
N LEU A 14 -16.35 -9.80 -12.85
CA LEU A 14 -15.22 -10.36 -12.13
C LEU A 14 -13.98 -10.46 -13.05
N VAL A 15 -12.80 -10.57 -12.44
CA VAL A 15 -11.58 -10.87 -13.19
C VAL A 15 -11.73 -12.17 -13.97
N GLY A 16 -11.48 -12.11 -15.28
CA GLY A 16 -11.60 -13.25 -16.19
C GLY A 16 -12.91 -13.30 -16.97
N ASP A 17 -13.85 -12.38 -16.74
CA ASP A 17 -15.10 -12.27 -17.51
C ASP A 17 -14.85 -11.68 -18.92
N LYS A 18 -15.67 -10.72 -19.35
CA LYS A 18 -15.51 -10.05 -20.65
C LYS A 18 -14.61 -8.83 -20.51
N LEU A 19 -13.61 -8.73 -21.39
CA LEU A 19 -12.75 -7.55 -21.48
C LEU A 19 -13.46 -6.42 -22.24
N GLU A 20 -13.51 -5.24 -21.64
CA GLU A 20 -14.09 -4.04 -22.22
C GLU A 20 -13.12 -2.87 -22.15
N LYS A 21 -13.47 -1.80 -22.86
CA LYS A 21 -12.66 -0.60 -22.99
C LYS A 21 -13.53 0.63 -22.80
N ILE A 22 -13.01 1.59 -22.07
CA ILE A 22 -13.60 2.92 -21.92
C ILE A 22 -12.51 3.98 -22.13
N GLU A 23 -12.86 5.08 -22.77
CA GLU A 23 -12.01 6.26 -22.82
C GLU A 23 -12.34 7.12 -21.60
N LEU A 24 -11.33 7.43 -20.80
CA LEU A 24 -11.48 8.35 -19.67
C LEU A 24 -10.69 9.62 -19.95
N GLU A 25 -11.31 10.74 -19.58
CA GLU A 25 -10.66 12.03 -19.51
C GLU A 25 -10.49 12.37 -18.03
N LEU A 26 -9.25 12.29 -17.52
CA LEU A 26 -8.96 12.76 -16.17
C LEU A 26 -8.46 14.19 -16.22
N ARG A 27 -9.08 15.01 -15.37
CA ARG A 27 -8.54 16.30 -14.98
C ARG A 27 -7.65 16.12 -13.76
N PRO A 28 -6.47 16.76 -13.71
CA PRO A 28 -5.69 16.85 -12.48
C PRO A 28 -6.62 17.36 -11.37
N SER A 29 -6.84 16.52 -10.37
CA SER A 29 -7.76 16.78 -9.27
C SER A 29 -7.03 16.66 -7.96
N GLU A 30 -7.03 17.77 -7.23
CA GLU A 30 -6.69 17.77 -5.83
C GLU A 30 -7.89 17.28 -5.02
N PHE A 31 -7.58 16.60 -3.93
CA PHE A 31 -8.58 16.15 -2.98
C PHE A 31 -8.07 16.36 -1.56
N ARG A 32 -9.01 16.64 -0.67
CA ARG A 32 -8.75 16.71 0.76
C ARG A 32 -9.23 15.45 1.44
N MET A 33 -8.37 14.79 2.19
CA MET A 33 -8.74 13.66 3.03
C MET A 33 -9.46 14.15 4.29
N ALA A 34 -10.48 13.41 4.71
CA ALA A 34 -11.04 13.53 6.06
C ALA A 34 -9.96 13.22 7.13
N PRO A 35 -10.21 13.42 8.42
CA PRO A 35 -9.27 13.01 9.46
C PRO A 35 -9.49 11.56 9.93
N PHE A 36 -10.42 10.79 9.35
CA PHE A 36 -10.75 9.42 9.80
C PHE A 36 -10.50 8.36 8.74
N THR A 37 -9.99 7.20 9.16
CA THR A 37 -9.80 5.99 8.33
C THR A 37 -10.71 4.90 8.86
N HIS A 38 -11.37 4.18 7.97
CA HIS A 38 -12.15 3.01 8.33
C HIS A 38 -11.39 1.76 7.87
N LEU A 39 -11.10 0.83 8.79
CA LEU A 39 -10.54 -0.49 8.48
C LEU A 39 -11.66 -1.49 8.24
N LYS A 40 -11.72 -2.07 7.03
CA LYS A 40 -12.67 -3.13 6.69
C LYS A 40 -11.95 -4.45 6.39
N PRO A 41 -12.35 -5.57 6.99
CA PRO A 41 -11.70 -6.86 6.77
C PRO A 41 -12.07 -7.46 5.40
N LEU A 42 -11.09 -8.10 4.75
CA LEU A 42 -11.28 -8.88 3.53
C LEU A 42 -11.46 -10.35 3.89
N ILE A 43 -12.68 -10.86 3.78
CA ILE A 43 -13.05 -12.22 4.18
C ILE A 43 -13.29 -13.06 2.93
N ALA A 44 -12.60 -14.19 2.78
CA ALA A 44 -12.78 -15.08 1.63
C ALA A 44 -14.21 -15.65 1.55
N GLU A 45 -14.84 -15.60 0.38
CA GLU A 45 -16.19 -16.15 0.15
C GLU A 45 -16.19 -17.66 -0.11
N LYS A 46 -15.08 -18.19 -0.61
CA LYS A 46 -14.93 -19.59 -1.00
C LYS A 46 -13.49 -20.06 -0.83
N ASP A 47 -13.33 -21.37 -0.76
CA ASP A 47 -12.02 -22.01 -0.80
C ASP A 47 -11.29 -21.64 -2.10
N THR A 48 -10.04 -21.20 -1.97
CA THR A 48 -9.20 -20.81 -3.10
C THR A 48 -7.82 -21.46 -2.94
N PRO A 49 -7.43 -22.40 -3.83
CA PRO A 49 -6.08 -22.92 -3.85
C PRO A 49 -5.11 -21.82 -4.29
N VAL A 50 -3.94 -21.78 -3.67
CA VAL A 50 -2.90 -20.81 -3.95
C VAL A 50 -1.55 -21.50 -4.13
N GLU A 51 -0.75 -20.99 -5.06
CA GLU A 51 0.59 -21.49 -5.38
C GLU A 51 1.60 -20.37 -5.14
N LYS A 52 2.70 -20.70 -4.46
CA LYS A 52 3.76 -19.76 -4.11
C LYS A 52 4.21 -18.96 -5.34
N GLY A 53 4.24 -17.63 -5.18
CA GLY A 53 4.72 -16.71 -6.21
C GLY A 53 3.74 -16.45 -7.36
N LYS A 54 2.64 -17.21 -7.47
CA LYS A 54 1.58 -16.94 -8.47
C LYS A 54 0.46 -16.11 -7.84
N PRO A 55 0.24 -14.87 -8.28
CA PRO A 55 -0.85 -14.04 -7.76
C PRO A 55 -2.19 -14.73 -7.97
N ALA A 56 -3.00 -14.79 -6.92
CA ALA A 56 -4.32 -15.40 -6.94
C ALA A 56 -5.40 -14.34 -6.84
N VAL A 57 -6.46 -14.49 -7.63
CA VAL A 57 -7.69 -13.69 -7.47
C VAL A 57 -8.58 -14.42 -6.48
N VAL A 58 -8.81 -13.81 -5.32
CA VAL A 58 -9.62 -14.38 -4.24
C VAL A 58 -10.94 -13.64 -4.17
N ASN A 59 -12.07 -14.36 -4.26
CA ASN A 59 -13.39 -13.77 -4.05
C ASN A 59 -13.54 -13.42 -2.56
N VAL A 60 -13.98 -12.21 -2.27
CA VAL A 60 -14.18 -11.71 -0.91
C VAL A 60 -15.60 -11.25 -0.69
N GLN A 61 -16.04 -11.31 0.57
CA GLN A 61 -17.36 -10.82 0.96
C GLN A 61 -17.48 -9.37 0.54
N ARG A 62 -18.52 -9.08 -0.27
CA ARG A 62 -18.70 -7.76 -0.87
C ARG A 62 -18.56 -6.64 0.16
N ILE A 63 -17.82 -5.61 -0.21
CA ILE A 63 -17.68 -4.37 0.56
C ILE A 63 -18.21 -3.23 -0.29
N SER A 64 -19.37 -2.71 0.08
CA SER A 64 -19.89 -1.47 -0.49
C SER A 64 -19.13 -0.30 0.11
N LEU A 65 -18.67 0.60 -0.75
CA LEU A 65 -17.96 1.81 -0.40
C LEU A 65 -18.74 3.00 -0.96
N PRO A 66 -19.02 4.02 -0.14
CA PRO A 66 -19.73 5.19 -0.60
C PRO A 66 -18.90 5.97 -1.63
N ALA A 67 -19.57 6.86 -2.35
CA ALA A 67 -18.92 7.89 -3.15
C ALA A 67 -17.86 8.64 -2.35
N ASN A 68 -16.87 9.19 -3.05
CA ASN A 68 -15.76 9.96 -2.48
C ASN A 68 -14.91 9.15 -1.48
N THR A 69 -14.67 7.88 -1.79
CA THR A 69 -13.75 7.02 -1.05
C THR A 69 -12.65 6.45 -1.92
N MET A 70 -11.45 6.37 -1.35
CA MET A 70 -10.32 5.63 -1.89
C MET A 70 -9.89 4.55 -0.90
N VAL A 71 -9.23 3.51 -1.40
CA VAL A 71 -8.75 2.41 -0.54
C VAL A 71 -7.27 2.14 -0.71
N GLY A 72 -6.66 1.63 0.36
CA GLY A 72 -5.32 1.08 0.37
C GLY A 72 -5.26 -0.15 1.26
N CYS A 73 -4.53 -1.17 0.86
CA CYS A 73 -4.31 -2.35 1.71
C CYS A 73 -3.57 -1.93 2.99
N LEU A 74 -3.94 -2.51 4.13
CA LEU A 74 -3.13 -2.47 5.35
C LEU A 74 -1.93 -3.39 5.14
N ASN A 75 -0.73 -2.82 5.12
CA ASN A 75 0.51 -3.57 4.93
C ASN A 75 0.98 -4.04 6.29
N GLU A 76 1.02 -5.35 6.47
CA GLU A 76 1.33 -6.14 7.67
C GLU A 76 0.63 -7.48 7.45
N THR A 77 1.35 -8.48 6.94
CA THR A 77 0.76 -9.75 6.51
C THR A 77 -0.19 -10.35 7.56
N ARG A 78 -1.45 -10.58 7.17
CA ARG A 78 -2.54 -11.06 8.05
C ARG A 78 -2.94 -12.53 7.84
N HIS A 79 -2.30 -13.21 6.89
CA HIS A 79 -2.70 -14.56 6.48
C HIS A 79 -1.51 -15.53 6.49
N ALA A 80 -1.76 -16.79 6.84
CA ALA A 80 -0.73 -17.82 6.99
C ALA A 80 0.05 -18.14 5.69
N PHE A 81 -0.55 -17.90 4.53
CA PHE A 81 0.01 -18.27 3.21
C PHE A 81 0.55 -17.10 2.40
N GLY A 82 0.41 -15.84 2.83
CA GLY A 82 0.81 -14.69 2.01
C GLY A 82 0.05 -13.41 2.33
N THR A 83 0.10 -12.45 1.42
CA THR A 83 -0.42 -11.10 1.65
C THR A 83 -1.36 -10.62 0.55
N THR A 84 -2.29 -9.73 0.89
CA THR A 84 -3.14 -9.04 -0.09
C THR A 84 -2.40 -7.80 -0.61
N VAL A 85 -2.20 -7.73 -1.92
CA VAL A 85 -1.45 -6.66 -2.59
C VAL A 85 -2.35 -5.63 -3.27
N SER A 86 -3.59 -6.00 -3.59
CA SER A 86 -4.57 -5.08 -4.18
C SER A 86 -5.99 -5.61 -4.01
N VAL A 87 -6.99 -4.76 -4.23
CA VAL A 87 -8.40 -5.16 -4.33
C VAL A 87 -8.98 -4.85 -5.71
N VAL A 88 -10.09 -5.49 -6.03
CA VAL A 88 -10.76 -5.37 -7.32
C VAL A 88 -12.22 -4.96 -7.11
N GLU A 89 -12.61 -3.89 -7.79
CA GLU A 89 -13.99 -3.46 -7.89
C GLU A 89 -14.78 -4.43 -8.79
N TYR A 90 -16.04 -4.67 -8.44
CA TYR A 90 -16.96 -5.42 -9.30
C TYR A 90 -17.34 -4.56 -10.51
N GLY A 91 -17.04 -5.06 -11.71
CA GLY A 91 -17.44 -4.42 -12.96
C GLY A 91 -16.50 -3.30 -13.40
N ARG A 92 -17.07 -2.24 -14.00
CA ARG A 92 -16.27 -1.12 -14.54
C ARG A 92 -15.53 -0.38 -13.41
N PRO A 93 -14.29 0.09 -13.63
CA PRO A 93 -13.63 1.01 -12.72
C PRO A 93 -14.51 2.25 -12.49
N SER A 94 -14.87 2.51 -11.23
CA SER A 94 -15.67 3.66 -10.87
C SER A 94 -14.82 4.92 -10.71
N LEU A 95 -15.43 6.07 -11.00
CA LEU A 95 -14.87 7.37 -10.64
C LEU A 95 -14.86 7.54 -9.11
N ILE A 96 -14.10 8.51 -8.60
CA ILE A 96 -14.01 8.70 -7.15
C ILE A 96 -15.37 9.12 -6.57
N GLU A 97 -16.13 9.93 -7.30
CA GLU A 97 -17.48 10.43 -6.95
C GLU A 97 -18.58 9.36 -7.02
N GLU A 98 -18.26 8.15 -7.49
CA GLU A 98 -19.21 7.04 -7.61
C GLU A 98 -19.03 6.07 -6.43
N GLU A 99 -20.13 5.41 -6.05
CA GLU A 99 -20.08 4.26 -5.15
C GLU A 99 -19.31 3.10 -5.80
N LYS A 100 -18.70 2.27 -4.95
CA LYS A 100 -17.84 1.16 -5.38
C LYS A 100 -18.21 -0.10 -4.62
N CYS A 101 -18.04 -1.24 -5.25
CA CYS A 101 -18.22 -2.53 -4.59
C CYS A 101 -16.96 -3.36 -4.76
N ILE A 102 -16.22 -3.58 -3.68
CA ILE A 102 -15.07 -4.49 -3.70
C ILE A 102 -15.58 -5.91 -3.59
N SER A 103 -15.18 -6.78 -4.52
CA SER A 103 -15.66 -8.18 -4.60
C SER A 103 -14.54 -9.20 -4.72
N GLN A 104 -13.34 -8.80 -5.10
CA GLN A 104 -12.18 -9.68 -5.15
C GLN A 104 -10.94 -8.98 -4.60
N ALA A 105 -9.95 -9.77 -4.20
CA ALA A 105 -8.63 -9.32 -3.80
C ALA A 105 -7.56 -10.04 -4.60
N ILE A 106 -6.45 -9.34 -4.87
CA ILE A 106 -5.25 -9.93 -5.43
C ILE A 106 -4.35 -10.32 -4.27
N PHE A 107 -4.15 -11.63 -4.11
CA PHE A 107 -3.37 -12.23 -3.05
C PHE A 107 -2.05 -12.75 -3.61
N LEU A 108 -0.91 -12.42 -2.99
CA LEU A 108 0.40 -12.92 -3.35
C LEU A 108 0.83 -14.03 -2.36
N PRO A 109 0.83 -15.30 -2.79
CA PRO A 109 1.16 -16.42 -1.90
C PRO A 109 2.67 -16.54 -1.70
N LEU A 110 3.09 -16.73 -0.45
CA LEU A 110 4.46 -17.06 -0.04
C LEU A 110 4.71 -18.56 0.04
N GLU A 111 3.64 -19.34 0.17
CA GLU A 111 3.64 -20.80 0.30
C GLU A 111 2.40 -21.34 -0.42
N ASP A 112 2.50 -22.59 -0.89
CA ASP A 112 1.35 -23.31 -1.43
C ASP A 112 0.33 -23.58 -0.32
N GLY A 113 -0.95 -23.59 -0.67
CA GLY A 113 -1.99 -23.86 0.30
C GLY A 113 -3.39 -23.65 -0.22
N VAL A 114 -4.34 -23.59 0.70
CA VAL A 114 -5.74 -23.30 0.41
C VAL A 114 -6.24 -22.25 1.39
N ILE A 115 -6.56 -21.08 0.87
CA ILE A 115 -7.35 -20.08 1.59
C ILE A 115 -8.74 -20.68 1.76
N LYS A 116 -9.21 -20.84 2.99
CA LYS A 116 -10.53 -21.40 3.26
C LYS A 116 -11.59 -20.31 3.22
N LYS A 117 -12.83 -20.69 2.89
CA LYS A 117 -13.99 -19.83 3.10
C LYS A 117 -13.95 -19.28 4.53
N SER A 118 -14.28 -17.99 4.64
CA SER A 118 -14.23 -17.20 5.87
C SER A 118 -12.84 -16.84 6.40
N ASP A 119 -11.74 -17.28 5.78
CA ASP A 119 -10.40 -16.82 6.16
C ASP A 119 -10.27 -15.29 5.92
N LEU A 120 -9.70 -14.58 6.90
CA LEU A 120 -9.31 -13.17 6.80
C LEU A 120 -8.02 -13.09 5.98
N ILE A 121 -8.11 -12.64 4.74
CA ILE A 121 -6.95 -12.59 3.81
C ILE A 121 -6.22 -11.25 3.83
N GLY A 122 -6.81 -10.23 4.44
CA GLY A 122 -6.26 -8.88 4.52
C GLY A 122 -7.24 -7.88 5.13
N VAL A 123 -6.85 -6.62 5.19
CA VAL A 123 -7.68 -5.50 5.65
C VAL A 123 -7.46 -4.33 4.70
N ILE A 124 -8.53 -3.62 4.33
CA ILE A 124 -8.43 -2.37 3.57
C ILE A 124 -8.64 -1.17 4.49
N LYS A 125 -7.83 -0.14 4.26
CA LYS A 125 -8.01 1.22 4.77
C LYS A 125 -8.89 1.98 3.79
N VAL A 126 -10.09 2.38 4.22
CA VAL A 126 -11.00 3.25 3.48
C VAL A 126 -10.77 4.69 3.94
N PHE A 127 -10.40 5.54 2.99
CA PHE A 127 -10.19 6.96 3.20
C PHE A 127 -11.32 7.74 2.53
N TYR A 128 -12.00 8.55 3.32
CA TYR A 128 -12.97 9.52 2.83
C TYR A 128 -12.25 10.75 2.31
N VAL A 129 -12.62 11.21 1.12
CA VAL A 129 -12.01 12.34 0.43
C VAL A 129 -13.07 13.35 0.03
N LYS A 130 -12.66 14.58 -0.22
CA LYS A 130 -13.47 15.63 -0.81
C LYS A 130 -12.74 16.16 -2.03
N THR A 131 -13.36 16.06 -3.20
CA THR A 131 -12.85 16.64 -4.45
C THR A 131 -13.40 18.06 -4.64
N ASP A 132 -12.56 18.99 -5.12
CA ASP A 132 -12.94 20.40 -5.26
C ASP A 132 -13.87 20.69 -6.46
N PHE A 133 -14.09 19.70 -7.33
CA PHE A 133 -14.75 19.90 -8.63
C PHE A 133 -16.28 20.11 -8.54
N PHE A 134 -16.99 19.38 -7.67
CA PHE A 134 -18.45 19.45 -7.59
C PHE A 134 -19.02 20.14 -6.36
N GLY A 135 -18.22 20.31 -5.30
CA GLY A 135 -18.67 20.96 -4.06
C GLY A 135 -19.15 22.41 -4.26
N LYS A 136 -18.76 23.09 -5.35
CA LYS A 136 -19.20 24.45 -5.67
C LYS A 136 -20.38 24.55 -6.64
N LYS A 137 -20.62 23.55 -7.51
CA LYS A 137 -21.58 23.68 -8.62
C LYS A 137 -22.94 23.00 -8.38
N LEU A 138 -22.99 22.04 -7.46
CA LEU A 138 -24.18 21.20 -7.24
C LEU A 138 -24.86 21.44 -5.88
N GLY A 139 -24.41 22.42 -5.08
CA GLY A 139 -25.01 22.67 -3.77
C GLY A 139 -24.95 21.46 -2.82
N LEU A 140 -24.09 20.48 -3.09
CA LEU A 140 -23.83 19.35 -2.20
C LEU A 140 -23.04 19.89 -1.00
N GLY A 141 -23.82 20.35 -0.01
CA GLY A 141 -23.35 20.62 1.35
C GLY A 141 -22.66 19.40 1.94
N GLN A 142 -22.08 19.58 3.13
CA GLN A 142 -21.44 18.50 3.91
C GLN A 142 -22.23 17.19 3.75
N GLN A 143 -21.71 16.23 2.98
CA GLN A 143 -22.27 14.90 3.03
C GLN A 143 -21.92 14.36 4.41
N ASN A 144 -22.94 14.22 5.25
CA ASN A 144 -22.87 13.44 6.46
C ASN A 144 -22.68 11.99 6.02
N PHE A 145 -21.44 11.51 6.07
CA PHE A 145 -21.17 10.10 5.88
C PHE A 145 -21.70 9.37 7.12
N GLU A 146 -22.77 8.61 6.97
CA GLU A 146 -23.20 7.70 8.02
C GLU A 146 -22.22 6.53 8.04
N ILE A 147 -21.33 6.51 9.04
CA ILE A 147 -20.40 5.40 9.21
C ILE A 147 -21.14 4.28 9.93
N VAL A 148 -21.72 3.38 9.15
CA VAL A 148 -22.31 2.15 9.67
C VAL A 148 -21.18 1.21 10.08
N LYS A 149 -21.07 0.92 11.38
CA LYS A 149 -20.21 -0.15 11.88
C LYS A 149 -20.85 -1.49 11.50
N GLU A 150 -20.20 -2.25 10.64
CA GLU A 150 -20.61 -3.62 10.34
C GLU A 150 -19.85 -4.60 11.23
N GLN A 151 -20.56 -5.55 11.83
CA GLN A 151 -19.92 -6.71 12.42
C GLN A 151 -19.74 -7.79 11.36
N ARG A 152 -18.53 -8.33 11.24
CA ARG A 152 -18.21 -9.41 10.32
C ARG A 152 -17.59 -10.58 11.07
N SER A 153 -18.00 -11.79 10.70
CA SER A 153 -17.37 -13.02 11.20
C SER A 153 -16.35 -13.52 10.18
N GLY A 154 -15.19 -13.93 10.67
CA GLY A 154 -14.14 -14.50 9.85
C GLY A 154 -13.21 -15.39 10.67
N THR A 155 -12.14 -15.84 10.03
CA THR A 155 -11.15 -16.75 10.60
C THR A 155 -9.78 -16.14 10.46
N LEU A 156 -9.11 -15.83 11.57
CA LEU A 156 -7.72 -15.42 11.57
C LEU A 156 -6.86 -16.64 11.31
N THR A 157 -5.88 -16.51 10.42
CA THR A 157 -4.95 -17.59 10.10
C THR A 157 -3.51 -17.15 10.33
N TRP A 158 -2.70 -18.05 10.90
CA TRP A 158 -1.26 -17.82 11.08
C TRP A 158 -0.49 -19.13 11.09
N LYS A 159 0.84 -19.02 11.01
CA LYS A 159 1.74 -20.16 11.14
C LYS A 159 2.27 -20.24 12.57
N GLU A 160 2.21 -21.43 13.15
CA GLU A 160 2.79 -21.76 14.44
C GLU A 160 3.48 -23.13 14.32
N ASN A 161 4.80 -23.18 14.52
CA ASN A 161 5.61 -24.39 14.35
C ASN A 161 5.40 -25.09 12.99
N GLY A 162 5.26 -24.29 11.91
CA GLY A 162 5.02 -24.79 10.55
C GLY A 162 3.57 -25.12 10.21
N ASN A 163 2.73 -25.31 11.22
CA ASN A 163 1.31 -25.63 11.06
C ASN A 163 0.47 -24.36 10.88
N VAL A 164 -0.61 -24.48 10.10
CA VAL A 164 -1.59 -23.40 9.92
C VAL A 164 -2.61 -23.48 11.03
N VAL A 165 -2.62 -22.48 11.90
CA VAL A 165 -3.64 -22.30 12.93
C VAL A 165 -4.76 -21.43 12.37
N ARG A 166 -5.99 -21.81 12.69
CA ARG A 166 -7.21 -21.07 12.31
C ARG A 166 -8.03 -20.80 13.56
N LYS A 167 -8.39 -19.53 13.78
CA LYS A 167 -9.24 -19.14 14.91
C LYS A 167 -10.36 -18.24 14.41
N ALA A 168 -11.59 -18.68 14.61
CA ALA A 168 -12.76 -17.85 14.37
C ALA A 168 -12.71 -16.59 15.25
N LEU A 169 -13.06 -15.46 14.66
CA LEU A 169 -13.26 -14.21 15.38
C LEU A 169 -14.43 -13.43 14.80
N ARG A 170 -15.06 -12.64 15.68
CA ARG A 170 -15.91 -11.53 15.27
C ARG A 170 -15.05 -10.28 15.22
N MET A 171 -15.18 -9.54 14.14
CA MET A 171 -14.48 -8.30 13.88
C MET A 171 -15.52 -7.21 13.70
N ASP A 172 -15.36 -6.15 14.47
CA ASP A 172 -16.05 -4.90 14.20
C ASP A 172 -15.23 -4.11 13.20
N ASP A 173 -15.93 -3.45 12.29
CA ASP A 173 -15.42 -2.32 11.55
C ASP A 173 -14.80 -1.29 12.51
N ILE A 174 -13.53 -0.96 12.31
CA ILE A 174 -12.79 -0.05 13.21
C ILE A 174 -12.50 1.27 12.50
N ILE A 175 -12.81 2.38 13.17
CA ILE A 175 -12.59 3.73 12.68
C ILE A 175 -11.53 4.36 13.57
N TYR A 176 -10.48 4.91 12.95
CA TYR A 176 -9.43 5.62 13.67
C TYR A 176 -9.27 7.04 13.16
N ARG A 177 -8.93 7.97 14.06
CA ARG A 177 -8.47 9.32 13.71
C ARG A 177 -7.01 9.26 13.28
N ARG A 178 -6.70 9.90 12.15
CA ARG A 178 -5.35 10.05 11.63
C ARG A 178 -4.65 11.23 12.26
N VAL A 179 -3.38 11.04 12.57
CA VAL A 179 -2.50 12.11 13.06
C VAL A 179 -1.80 12.85 11.91
N HIS A 180 -1.76 12.25 10.71
CA HIS A 180 -1.03 12.77 9.53
C HIS A 180 0.48 12.92 9.73
N ILE A 181 1.02 12.32 10.80
CA ILE A 181 2.45 12.26 11.10
C ILE A 181 2.91 10.82 10.89
N ALA A 182 4.07 10.66 10.26
CA ALA A 182 4.70 9.36 10.11
C ALA A 182 6.20 9.44 10.36
N LEU A 183 6.75 8.30 10.74
CA LEU A 183 8.18 8.05 10.78
C LEU A 183 8.59 7.30 9.53
N LEU A 184 9.79 7.60 9.04
CA LEU A 184 10.34 6.84 7.93
C LEU A 184 11.30 5.78 8.45
N GLU A 185 10.91 4.52 8.26
CA GLU A 185 11.64 3.37 8.77
C GLU A 185 12.26 2.57 7.61
N PRO A 186 13.59 2.49 7.50
CA PRO A 186 14.24 1.64 6.51
C PRO A 186 14.02 0.17 6.87
N VAL A 187 13.68 -0.63 5.86
CA VAL A 187 13.58 -2.09 5.98
C VAL A 187 14.91 -2.69 5.56
N ILE A 188 15.67 -3.17 6.55
CA ILE A 188 17.07 -3.58 6.38
C ILE A 188 17.18 -5.09 6.49
N ALA A 189 17.78 -5.74 5.49
CA ALA A 189 18.03 -7.18 5.51
C ALA A 189 18.92 -7.58 6.70
N ASP A 190 18.53 -8.65 7.38
CA ASP A 190 19.32 -9.29 8.46
C ASP A 190 19.82 -10.68 8.05
N GLU A 191 19.86 -10.93 6.75
CA GLU A 191 20.45 -12.11 6.16
C GLU A 191 20.98 -11.82 4.76
N SER A 192 21.90 -12.66 4.29
CA SER A 192 22.33 -12.67 2.89
C SER A 192 21.63 -13.79 2.14
N ARG A 193 21.11 -13.51 0.96
CA ARG A 193 20.38 -14.50 0.14
C ARG A 193 20.53 -14.19 -1.36
N ASN A 194 20.79 -15.24 -2.14
CA ASN A 194 20.64 -15.16 -3.59
C ASN A 194 19.15 -15.11 -3.93
N VAL A 195 18.75 -14.14 -4.74
CA VAL A 195 17.37 -13.95 -5.16
C VAL A 195 17.26 -14.20 -6.67
N ARG A 196 16.15 -14.79 -7.08
CA ARG A 196 15.83 -15.04 -8.49
C ARG A 196 14.61 -14.23 -8.88
N ARG A 197 14.64 -13.70 -10.10
CA ARG A 197 13.51 -12.99 -10.69
C ARG A 197 12.24 -13.82 -10.58
N ASN A 198 11.12 -13.16 -10.24
CA ASN A 198 9.80 -13.77 -10.05
C ASN A 198 9.66 -14.68 -8.82
N GLU A 199 10.73 -15.01 -8.10
CA GLU A 199 10.62 -15.78 -6.85
C GLU A 199 10.25 -14.83 -5.71
N VAL A 200 9.00 -14.88 -5.23
CA VAL A 200 8.65 -14.17 -4.00
C VAL A 200 9.44 -14.75 -2.83
N VAL A 201 10.19 -13.89 -2.13
CA VAL A 201 11.06 -14.30 -1.03
C VAL A 201 10.63 -13.64 0.28
N LYS A 202 10.60 -14.47 1.33
CA LYS A 202 10.52 -14.03 2.72
C LYS A 202 11.96 -13.85 3.23
N LEU A 203 12.31 -12.63 3.62
CA LEU A 203 13.64 -12.26 4.11
C LEU A 203 13.59 -11.84 5.58
N ARG A 204 14.55 -12.27 6.40
CA ARG A 204 14.78 -11.70 7.73
C ARG A 204 15.20 -10.24 7.58
N ILE A 205 14.63 -9.40 8.44
CA ILE A 205 14.98 -7.98 8.54
C ILE A 205 15.37 -7.65 9.97
N ARG A 206 16.16 -6.59 10.12
CA ARG A 206 16.39 -5.99 11.43
C ARG A 206 15.04 -5.57 11.98
N CYS A 207 14.78 -5.98 13.22
CA CYS A 207 13.43 -5.87 13.77
C CYS A 207 12.97 -4.41 13.83
N ILE A 208 11.75 -4.17 13.35
CA ILE A 208 11.08 -2.88 13.49
C ILE A 208 10.02 -3.05 14.58
N LEU A 209 10.18 -2.31 15.67
CA LEU A 209 9.19 -2.23 16.73
C LEU A 209 8.17 -1.15 16.34
N LEU A 210 6.92 -1.57 16.21
CA LEU A 210 5.79 -0.68 15.99
C LEU A 210 5.11 -0.45 17.33
N PRO A 211 5.04 0.81 17.80
CA PRO A 211 4.22 1.17 18.94
C PRO A 211 2.76 0.78 18.72
N ASN A 212 2.01 0.72 19.81
CA ASN A 212 0.56 0.67 19.70
C ASN A 212 0.02 1.86 18.87
N ASN A 213 -1.17 1.67 18.31
CA ASN A 213 -1.88 2.68 17.53
C ASN A 213 -1.06 3.25 16.37
N THR A 214 -0.40 2.36 15.62
CA THR A 214 0.31 2.71 14.38
C THR A 214 -0.14 1.85 13.19
N VAL A 215 0.06 2.33 11.97
CA VAL A 215 -0.15 1.54 10.74
C VAL A 215 1.01 1.75 9.78
N VAL A 216 1.33 0.71 9.01
CA VAL A 216 2.47 0.73 8.10
C VAL A 216 2.05 0.89 6.64
N ALA A 217 2.85 1.64 5.90
CA ALA A 217 2.66 1.94 4.49
C ALA A 217 4.02 1.98 3.77
N PRO A 218 4.30 1.12 2.78
CA PRO A 218 5.47 1.27 1.91
C PRO A 218 5.50 2.65 1.26
N THR A 219 6.69 3.20 1.04
CA THR A 219 6.89 4.56 0.50
C THR A 219 6.59 4.69 -1.00
N GLY A 220 6.18 3.61 -1.66
CA GLY A 220 5.80 3.60 -3.07
C GLY A 220 6.95 3.87 -4.04
N PHE A 221 8.20 3.69 -3.59
CA PHE A 221 9.39 3.72 -4.43
C PHE A 221 10.24 2.48 -4.23
N THR A 222 10.77 1.96 -5.34
CA THR A 222 11.76 0.89 -5.31
C THR A 222 13.07 1.43 -4.76
N ALA A 223 13.56 0.82 -3.68
CA ALA A 223 14.78 1.24 -2.99
C ALA A 223 15.96 0.26 -3.17
N ASN A 224 15.73 -0.88 -3.83
CA ASN A 224 16.72 -1.92 -4.05
C ASN A 224 16.84 -2.26 -5.54
N ALA A 225 18.06 -2.41 -6.04
CA ALA A 225 18.34 -2.70 -7.44
C ALA A 225 17.66 -3.98 -7.95
N TYR A 226 17.53 -4.99 -7.09
CA TYR A 226 17.11 -6.33 -7.48
C TYR A 226 15.60 -6.54 -7.44
N GLY A 227 14.82 -5.65 -6.83
CA GLY A 227 13.39 -5.89 -6.60
C GLY A 227 12.73 -4.87 -5.68
N THR A 228 11.46 -5.15 -5.35
CA THR A 228 10.62 -4.28 -4.53
C THR A 228 10.23 -4.93 -3.20
N LEU A 229 10.10 -4.11 -2.16
CA LEU A 229 9.46 -4.46 -0.90
C LEU A 229 7.94 -4.48 -1.11
N VAL A 230 7.35 -5.67 -1.00
CA VAL A 230 5.89 -5.84 -1.16
C VAL A 230 5.17 -5.60 0.17
N ASP A 231 5.67 -6.18 1.25
CA ASP A 231 5.02 -6.12 2.57
C ASP A 231 6.01 -6.45 3.69
N VAL A 232 5.57 -6.26 4.94
CA VAL A 232 6.29 -6.62 6.17
C VAL A 232 5.49 -7.63 6.98
N ILE A 233 6.19 -8.48 7.73
CA ILE A 233 5.59 -9.62 8.42
C ILE A 233 5.90 -9.54 9.91
N GLN A 234 4.83 -9.71 10.70
CA GLN A 234 4.90 -10.14 12.09
C GLN A 234 4.81 -11.67 12.15
N HIS A 235 5.68 -12.30 12.96
CA HIS A 235 5.58 -13.73 13.22
C HIS A 235 4.51 -14.09 14.24
N GLY A 236 3.97 -15.30 14.10
CA GLY A 236 2.92 -15.83 14.98
C GLY A 236 1.56 -15.20 14.70
N LYS A 237 0.70 -15.21 15.73
CA LYS A 237 -0.65 -14.68 15.65
C LYS A 237 -0.64 -13.19 15.30
N PRO A 238 -1.33 -12.74 14.23
CA PRO A 238 -1.47 -11.32 13.92
C PRO A 238 -2.11 -10.58 15.10
N LYS A 239 -1.48 -9.47 15.47
CA LYS A 239 -1.94 -8.59 16.56
C LYS A 239 -2.75 -7.43 15.99
N ARG A 240 -3.59 -6.83 16.82
CA ARG A 240 -4.33 -5.63 16.43
C ARG A 240 -3.39 -4.41 16.37
N VAL A 241 -3.86 -3.31 15.79
CA VAL A 241 -3.04 -2.10 15.63
C VAL A 241 -2.84 -1.38 16.96
N GLU A 242 -3.75 -1.58 17.92
CA GLU A 242 -3.71 -1.09 19.29
C GLU A 242 -2.72 -1.86 20.18
N GLU A 243 -2.08 -2.90 19.65
CA GLU A 243 -1.06 -3.66 20.35
C GLU A 243 0.33 -3.31 19.80
N GLU A 244 1.35 -3.39 20.65
CA GLU A 244 2.74 -3.36 20.19
C GLU A 244 3.04 -4.56 19.28
N ARG A 245 3.68 -4.26 18.14
CA ARG A 245 4.00 -5.25 17.11
C ARG A 245 5.48 -5.24 16.79
N LYS A 246 5.99 -6.43 16.46
CA LYS A 246 7.39 -6.62 16.05
C LYS A 246 7.43 -7.19 14.65
N LEU A 247 7.83 -6.35 13.70
CA LEU A 247 8.11 -6.78 12.34
C LEU A 247 9.51 -7.38 12.29
N SER A 248 9.64 -8.57 11.73
CA SER A 248 10.92 -9.30 11.71
C SER A 248 11.27 -9.86 10.34
N HIS A 249 10.32 -9.88 9.41
CA HIS A 249 10.54 -10.33 8.04
C HIS A 249 9.91 -9.36 7.05
N ALA A 250 10.42 -9.37 5.82
CA ALA A 250 9.85 -8.67 4.68
C ALA A 250 9.47 -9.66 3.58
N ILE A 251 8.43 -9.33 2.83
CA ILE A 251 8.13 -9.92 1.53
C ILE A 251 8.83 -9.08 0.48
N PHE A 252 9.77 -9.68 -0.23
CA PHE A 252 10.50 -9.03 -1.31
C PHE A 252 10.23 -9.77 -2.62
N LEU A 253 9.99 -9.02 -3.70
CA LEU A 253 9.76 -9.56 -5.03
C LEU A 253 10.89 -9.11 -5.98
N PRO A 254 11.82 -10.01 -6.33
CA PRO A 254 12.91 -9.71 -7.24
C PRO A 254 12.40 -9.52 -8.67
N VAL A 255 12.79 -8.41 -9.29
CA VAL A 255 12.55 -8.12 -10.72
C VAL A 255 13.69 -8.62 -11.61
N GLU A 256 14.77 -9.07 -10.99
CA GLU A 256 15.97 -9.62 -11.62
C GLU A 256 16.72 -10.54 -10.64
N ASP A 257 17.61 -11.36 -11.18
CA ASP A 257 18.48 -12.21 -10.37
C ASP A 257 19.56 -11.36 -9.69
N GLY A 258 19.95 -11.76 -8.48
CA GLY A 258 20.96 -11.03 -7.73
C GLY A 258 21.22 -11.60 -6.36
N LYS A 259 21.87 -10.79 -5.53
CA LYS A 259 22.20 -11.14 -4.15
C LYS A 259 21.84 -9.99 -3.23
N ILE A 260 20.97 -10.28 -2.27
CA ILE A 260 20.75 -9.44 -1.10
C ILE A 260 21.82 -9.79 -0.09
N GLU A 261 22.48 -8.78 0.47
CA GLU A 261 23.47 -8.92 1.53
C GLU A 261 22.90 -8.42 2.85
N GLN A 262 23.39 -8.98 3.95
CA GLN A 262 23.01 -8.50 5.28
C GLN A 262 23.40 -7.02 5.43
N GLY A 263 22.46 -6.20 5.89
CA GLY A 263 22.61 -4.75 5.97
C GLY A 263 22.10 -3.98 4.75
N ASP A 264 21.69 -4.66 3.66
CA ASP A 264 21.06 -4.01 2.51
C ASP A 264 19.69 -3.45 2.86
N MET A 265 19.40 -2.26 2.36
CA MET A 265 18.06 -1.71 2.37
C MET A 265 17.21 -2.40 1.30
N LEU A 266 16.09 -3.01 1.72
CA LEU A 266 15.10 -3.62 0.84
C LEU A 266 14.05 -2.61 0.36
N GLY A 267 13.77 -1.63 1.22
CA GLY A 267 12.68 -0.66 1.07
C GLY A 267 12.62 0.29 2.26
N ALA A 268 11.62 1.16 2.28
CA ALA A 268 11.25 1.93 3.45
C ALA A 268 9.74 1.84 3.67
N VAL A 269 9.34 1.98 4.93
CA VAL A 269 7.95 2.08 5.32
C VAL A 269 7.71 3.35 6.11
N ALA A 270 6.58 3.99 5.87
CA ALA A 270 6.04 5.05 6.70
C ALA A 270 5.21 4.43 7.83
N VAL A 271 5.61 4.67 9.08
CA VAL A 271 4.86 4.28 10.28
C VAL A 271 3.99 5.45 10.69
N TYR A 272 2.71 5.40 10.35
CA TYR A 272 1.73 6.43 10.67
C TYR A 272 1.10 6.20 12.03
N PHE A 273 0.92 7.27 12.79
CA PHE A 273 0.18 7.25 14.04
C PHE A 273 -1.33 7.41 13.79
N ILE A 274 -2.12 6.64 14.51
CA ILE A 274 -3.59 6.67 14.56
C ILE A 274 -4.03 6.76 16.02
N ASP A 275 -5.14 7.43 16.34
CA ASP A 275 -5.69 7.56 17.71
C ASP A 275 -4.64 7.63 18.84
N PHE A 276 -3.61 8.43 18.62
CA PHE A 276 -2.36 8.32 19.36
C PHE A 276 -2.42 9.03 20.71
N GLU A 277 -2.22 8.33 21.81
CA GLU A 277 -2.51 8.87 23.16
C GLU A 277 -1.27 8.97 24.06
N ASP A 278 -0.17 8.29 23.75
CA ASP A 278 0.97 8.22 24.66
C ASP A 278 2.35 8.29 23.96
N LEU A 279 3.11 9.33 24.28
CA LEU A 279 4.47 9.57 23.80
C LEU A 279 5.52 8.65 24.42
N ARG A 280 5.23 7.98 25.54
CA ARG A 280 6.20 7.17 26.28
C ARG A 280 6.78 6.02 25.46
N GLU A 281 6.06 5.56 24.44
CA GLU A 281 6.49 4.50 23.51
C GLU A 281 7.14 5.03 22.22
N VAL A 282 7.19 6.35 22.02
CA VAL A 282 7.66 6.94 20.76
C VAL A 282 9.17 7.11 20.76
N LEU A 283 9.81 6.10 20.18
CA LEU A 283 11.11 6.14 19.50
C LEU A 283 12.30 6.37 20.41
N LYS A 284 12.93 5.25 20.77
CA LYS A 284 14.39 5.20 20.93
C LYS A 284 14.99 5.51 19.57
N GLY A 285 15.20 6.79 19.32
CA GLY A 285 15.72 7.32 18.07
C GLY A 285 17.19 6.95 17.91
N GLU A 286 17.45 5.70 17.54
CA GLU A 286 18.81 5.22 17.29
C GLU A 286 19.22 5.48 15.84
N GLU A 287 20.45 5.97 15.65
CA GLU A 287 21.05 6.10 14.33
C GLU A 287 21.04 4.74 13.62
N LYS A 288 20.60 4.73 12.36
CA LYS A 288 20.53 3.51 11.56
C LYS A 288 21.62 3.52 10.50
N SER A 289 22.39 2.44 10.45
CA SER A 289 23.40 2.21 9.41
C SER A 289 22.94 1.10 8.48
N PHE A 290 22.94 1.33 7.16
CA PHE A 290 22.53 0.35 6.15
C PHE A 290 23.19 0.64 4.80
N THR A 291 23.08 -0.28 3.86
CA THR A 291 23.60 -0.15 2.51
C THR A 291 22.46 0.11 1.54
N THR A 292 22.48 1.23 0.82
CA THR A 292 21.57 1.41 -0.33
C THR A 292 22.12 0.65 -1.53
N VAL A 293 21.24 -0.04 -2.25
CA VAL A 293 21.61 -0.88 -3.39
C VAL A 293 20.83 -0.37 -4.60
N HIS A 294 21.51 0.25 -5.56
CA HIS A 294 20.83 0.87 -6.69
C HIS A 294 21.59 0.64 -8.00
N ARG A 295 20.86 0.69 -9.12
CA ARG A 295 21.47 0.59 -10.45
C ARG A 295 22.03 1.93 -10.90
N SER A 296 23.22 1.90 -11.47
CA SER A 296 23.84 3.04 -12.14
C SER A 296 24.88 2.55 -13.14
N GLY A 297 24.95 3.17 -14.33
CA GLY A 297 25.99 2.88 -15.32
C GLY A 297 26.08 1.42 -15.79
N GLY A 298 24.97 0.66 -15.77
CA GLY A 298 24.94 -0.76 -16.16
C GLY A 298 25.31 -1.75 -15.05
N GLY A 299 25.71 -1.27 -13.86
CA GLY A 299 26.04 -2.10 -12.70
C GLY A 299 25.16 -1.81 -11.48
N VAL A 300 25.43 -2.55 -10.40
CA VAL A 300 24.84 -2.33 -9.09
C VAL A 300 25.85 -1.62 -8.19
N ILE A 301 25.45 -0.47 -7.64
CA ILE A 301 26.23 0.30 -6.67
C ILE A 301 25.67 0.04 -5.28
N ARG A 302 26.58 -0.19 -4.34
CA ARG A 302 26.31 -0.35 -2.91
C ARG A 302 26.94 0.82 -2.17
N THR A 303 26.12 1.61 -1.47
CA THR A 303 26.59 2.77 -0.72
C THR A 303 26.20 2.62 0.74
N ALA A 304 27.18 2.61 1.63
CA ALA A 304 26.92 2.66 3.07
C ALA A 304 26.36 4.02 3.46
N VAL A 305 25.26 4.02 4.21
CA VAL A 305 24.54 5.21 4.66
C VAL A 305 24.30 5.10 6.16
N LYS A 306 24.46 6.24 6.85
CA LYS A 306 24.00 6.43 8.22
C LYS A 306 22.92 7.50 8.23
N VAL A 307 21.82 7.23 8.92
CA VAL A 307 20.67 8.13 8.98
C VAL A 307 20.18 8.25 10.41
N GLN A 308 20.06 9.51 10.86
CA GLN A 308 19.36 9.83 12.10
C GLN A 308 17.86 9.65 11.89
N PRO A 309 17.11 9.10 12.88
CA PRO A 309 15.67 8.92 12.75
C PRO A 309 14.96 10.22 12.42
N TYR A 310 14.07 10.13 11.45
CA TYR A 310 13.33 11.26 10.95
C TYR A 310 11.94 10.80 10.49
N GLY A 311 11.07 11.78 10.32
CA GLY A 311 9.71 11.54 9.88
C GLY A 311 9.21 12.71 9.07
N PHE A 312 7.92 12.72 8.84
CA PHE A 312 7.26 13.80 8.16
C PHE A 312 5.82 14.01 8.64
N ARG A 313 5.36 15.25 8.49
CA ARG A 313 3.93 15.58 8.56
C ARG A 313 3.41 15.72 7.14
N ARG A 314 2.34 15.00 6.83
CA ARG A 314 1.74 14.93 5.50
C ARG A 314 0.60 15.92 5.38
N SER A 315 0.52 16.64 4.26
CA SER A 315 -0.65 17.45 3.92
C SER A 315 -1.93 16.59 3.91
N PRO A 316 -3.07 17.08 4.43
CA PRO A 316 -4.35 16.43 4.23
C PRO A 316 -4.85 16.59 2.78
N VAL A 317 -4.24 17.49 2.00
CA VAL A 317 -4.50 17.67 0.57
C VAL A 317 -3.50 16.84 -0.23
N ALA A 318 -3.98 16.14 -1.24
CA ALA A 318 -3.20 15.33 -2.15
C ALA A 318 -3.72 15.47 -3.57
N ARG A 319 -2.98 14.92 -4.53
CA ARG A 319 -3.43 14.77 -5.92
C ARG A 319 -3.23 13.35 -6.41
N TRP A 320 -4.04 12.96 -7.39
CA TRP A 320 -3.81 11.72 -8.12
C TRP A 320 -3.07 11.97 -9.42
N GLU A 321 -2.18 11.04 -9.77
CA GLU A 321 -1.53 11.02 -11.07
C GLU A 321 -1.68 9.63 -11.71
N PRO A 322 -2.07 9.55 -12.99
CA PRO A 322 -2.15 8.29 -13.70
C PRO A 322 -0.76 7.78 -14.11
N LEU A 323 -0.58 6.48 -14.02
CA LEU A 323 0.61 5.79 -14.51
C LEU A 323 0.32 5.22 -15.91
N ILE A 324 0.63 6.00 -16.94
CA ILE A 324 0.31 5.66 -18.34
C ILE A 324 1.48 4.94 -18.99
N ALA A 325 1.23 3.77 -19.60
CA ALA A 325 2.25 2.99 -20.29
C ALA A 325 2.90 3.78 -21.44
N ASN A 326 4.23 3.76 -21.51
CA ASN A 326 5.05 4.32 -22.59
C ASN A 326 5.77 3.23 -23.39
N GLU A 327 5.28 2.00 -23.31
CA GLU A 327 5.70 0.86 -24.13
C GLU A 327 4.54 -0.14 -24.24
N SER A 328 4.63 -1.04 -25.22
CA SER A 328 3.76 -2.22 -25.30
C SER A 328 4.56 -3.43 -24.85
N ARG A 329 3.96 -4.32 -24.06
CA ARG A 329 4.65 -5.46 -23.46
C ARG A 329 3.71 -6.64 -23.31
N ARG A 330 4.18 -7.84 -23.71
CA ARG A 330 3.47 -9.10 -23.40
C ARG A 330 3.64 -9.43 -21.92
N LEU A 331 2.57 -9.89 -21.31
CA LEU A 331 2.50 -10.25 -19.91
C LEU A 331 2.31 -11.76 -19.77
N LYS A 332 2.92 -12.31 -18.73
CA LYS A 332 2.70 -13.68 -18.30
C LYS A 332 2.39 -13.67 -16.80
N ALA A 333 1.34 -14.40 -16.41
CA ALA A 333 0.86 -14.44 -15.03
C ALA A 333 2.00 -14.82 -14.06
N GLY A 334 2.15 -14.04 -12.99
CA GLY A 334 3.19 -14.25 -11.98
C GLY A 334 4.61 -13.82 -12.39
N GLU A 335 4.86 -13.45 -13.64
CA GLU A 335 6.17 -12.94 -14.06
C GLU A 335 6.24 -11.42 -13.88
N VAL A 336 6.83 -10.97 -12.78
CA VAL A 336 7.02 -9.54 -12.50
C VAL A 336 7.86 -8.88 -13.60
N CYS A 337 7.46 -7.67 -13.96
CA CYS A 337 8.15 -6.90 -14.98
C CYS A 337 8.18 -5.41 -14.67
N MET A 338 9.21 -4.74 -15.18
CA MET A 338 9.28 -3.27 -15.19
C MET A 338 8.61 -2.76 -16.45
N ILE A 339 7.65 -1.84 -16.33
CA ILE A 339 6.99 -1.22 -17.48
C ILE A 339 7.35 0.25 -17.54
N SER A 340 7.85 0.70 -18.69
CA SER A 340 8.10 2.13 -18.93
C SER A 340 6.80 2.91 -18.94
N ILE A 341 6.76 4.04 -18.24
CA ILE A 341 5.60 4.95 -18.19
C ILE A 341 5.92 6.31 -18.81
N ARG A 342 4.89 7.11 -19.08
CA ARG A 342 5.07 8.53 -19.37
C ARG A 342 5.72 9.16 -18.14
N LYS A 343 6.82 9.91 -18.37
CA LYS A 343 7.61 10.47 -17.27
C LYS A 343 6.74 11.34 -16.37
N LEU A 344 6.83 11.10 -15.07
CA LEU A 344 6.10 11.86 -14.06
C LEU A 344 7.10 12.60 -13.16
N LYS A 345 7.07 13.93 -13.22
CA LYS A 345 7.90 14.78 -12.36
C LYS A 345 7.20 15.02 -11.03
N LEU A 346 7.92 14.77 -9.95
CA LEU A 346 7.47 15.00 -8.60
C LEU A 346 8.25 16.18 -8.00
N PRO A 347 7.54 17.18 -7.44
CA PRO A 347 8.18 18.25 -6.69
C PRO A 347 8.98 17.74 -5.50
N LYS A 348 9.89 18.59 -4.99
CA LYS A 348 10.53 18.40 -3.70
C LYS A 348 9.50 18.19 -2.60
N ASN A 349 9.89 17.48 -1.54
CA ASN A 349 9.06 17.29 -0.36
C ASN A 349 7.73 16.59 -0.68
N THR A 350 7.78 15.59 -1.55
CA THR A 350 6.63 14.75 -1.87
C THR A 350 6.90 13.28 -1.59
N ILE A 351 5.83 12.57 -1.19
CA ILE A 351 5.79 11.11 -1.11
C ILE A 351 4.69 10.59 -2.02
N VAL A 352 4.81 9.34 -2.44
CA VAL A 352 3.81 8.66 -3.28
C VAL A 352 3.23 7.46 -2.57
N TYR A 353 1.98 7.14 -2.89
CA TYR A 353 1.32 5.92 -2.44
C TYR A 353 0.59 5.29 -3.63
N PRO A 354 0.93 4.05 -4.04
CA PRO A 354 0.19 3.33 -5.06
C PRO A 354 -1.27 3.15 -4.66
N PHE A 355 -2.17 3.27 -5.63
CA PHE A 355 -3.59 3.07 -5.37
C PHE A 355 -3.88 1.61 -5.03
N GLY A 356 -4.68 1.35 -4.00
CA GLY A 356 -4.97 0.00 -3.53
C GLY A 356 -5.93 -0.80 -4.40
N ILE A 357 -6.45 -0.21 -5.49
CA ILE A 357 -7.41 -0.85 -6.39
C ILE A 357 -6.75 -1.14 -7.72
N MET A 358 -6.94 -2.35 -8.24
CA MET A 358 -6.51 -2.74 -9.57
C MET A 358 -7.15 -1.86 -10.64
N ARG A 359 -6.33 -1.30 -11.53
CA ARG A 359 -6.75 -0.43 -12.64
C ARG A 359 -6.40 -0.96 -14.02
N HIS A 360 -5.65 -2.05 -14.11
CA HIS A 360 -5.33 -2.73 -15.35
C HIS A 360 -5.82 -4.19 -15.26
N PRO A 361 -6.48 -4.74 -16.30
CA PRO A 361 -7.17 -6.03 -16.21
C PRO A 361 -6.21 -7.21 -16.01
N PHE A 362 -4.98 -7.07 -16.48
CA PHE A 362 -3.97 -8.13 -16.46
C PHE A 362 -2.98 -8.02 -15.30
N GLY A 363 -3.09 -7.03 -14.41
CA GLY A 363 -2.16 -6.92 -13.27
C GLY A 363 -2.22 -5.62 -12.50
N ILE A 364 -1.30 -5.50 -11.55
CA ILE A 364 -1.24 -4.38 -10.61
C ILE A 364 0.14 -3.73 -10.61
N VAL A 365 0.16 -2.43 -10.31
CA VAL A 365 1.40 -1.71 -9.97
C VAL A 365 1.71 -1.97 -8.50
N LEU A 366 2.84 -2.61 -8.22
CA LEU A 366 3.33 -2.80 -6.86
C LEU A 366 4.09 -1.57 -6.37
N ASP A 367 4.85 -0.94 -7.27
CA ASP A 367 5.83 0.06 -6.89
C ASP A 367 6.22 0.96 -8.07
N THR A 368 6.83 2.11 -7.78
CA THR A 368 7.34 3.04 -8.80
C THR A 368 8.86 3.11 -8.80
N ILE A 369 9.46 3.30 -9.97
CA ILE A 369 10.91 3.34 -10.15
C ILE A 369 11.30 4.75 -10.58
N GLN A 370 12.11 5.38 -9.74
CA GLN A 370 12.71 6.68 -10.02
C GLN A 370 13.85 6.54 -11.02
N ARG A 371 14.03 7.54 -11.87
CA ARG A 371 15.18 7.64 -12.78
C ARG A 371 16.51 7.62 -12.02
N ARG A 372 16.53 8.26 -10.85
CA ARG A 372 17.65 8.30 -9.91
C ARG A 372 17.09 8.17 -8.50
N VAL A 373 17.78 7.44 -7.64
CA VAL A 373 17.45 7.41 -6.20
C VAL A 373 17.69 8.79 -5.61
N SER A 374 16.64 9.37 -5.05
CA SER A 374 16.62 10.73 -4.50
C SER A 374 15.96 10.77 -3.13
N LYS A 375 16.39 11.73 -2.31
CA LYS A 375 15.80 11.97 -0.98
C LYS A 375 14.40 12.56 -1.09
N VAL A 376 13.63 12.54 -0.01
CA VAL A 376 12.25 13.09 -0.01
C VAL A 376 12.26 14.59 -0.34
N GLU A 377 13.28 15.30 0.09
CA GLU A 377 13.50 16.75 -0.05
C GLU A 377 13.95 17.17 -1.46
N GLU A 378 14.24 16.20 -2.34
CA GLU A 378 14.67 16.42 -3.71
C GLU A 378 13.51 16.23 -4.70
N GLU A 379 13.63 16.85 -5.88
CA GLU A 379 12.73 16.56 -7.00
C GLU A 379 13.00 15.14 -7.52
N LYS A 380 11.96 14.49 -8.02
CA LYS A 380 12.05 13.11 -8.51
C LYS A 380 11.42 13.02 -9.88
N GLU A 381 11.86 12.04 -10.65
CA GLU A 381 11.25 11.68 -11.93
C GLU A 381 10.97 10.18 -11.90
N ILE A 382 9.69 9.80 -11.99
CA ILE A 382 9.29 8.40 -12.15
C ILE A 382 9.24 8.09 -13.65
N GLU A 383 9.92 7.02 -14.06
CA GLU A 383 9.99 6.61 -15.47
C GLU A 383 9.48 5.19 -15.71
N LYS A 384 9.43 4.35 -14.67
CA LYS A 384 8.95 2.98 -14.77
C LYS A 384 8.14 2.58 -13.54
N VAL A 385 7.42 1.49 -13.65
CA VAL A 385 6.69 0.86 -12.55
C VAL A 385 7.08 -0.61 -12.44
N VAL A 386 7.04 -1.16 -11.23
CA VAL A 386 7.07 -2.61 -11.01
C VAL A 386 5.64 -3.11 -11.15
N PHE A 387 5.39 -3.91 -12.19
CA PHE A 387 4.08 -4.44 -12.53
C PHE A 387 4.04 -5.95 -12.28
N LEU A 388 3.02 -6.41 -11.56
CA LEU A 388 2.77 -7.82 -11.26
C LEU A 388 1.57 -8.32 -12.05
N PRO A 389 1.78 -9.13 -13.11
CA PRO A 389 0.68 -9.70 -13.87
C PRO A 389 -0.08 -10.77 -13.08
N ILE A 390 -1.40 -10.72 -13.14
CA ILE A 390 -2.29 -11.73 -12.54
C ILE A 390 -2.85 -12.71 -13.59
N ALA A 391 -2.70 -12.38 -14.87
CA ALA A 391 -3.14 -13.17 -16.01
C ALA A 391 -2.21 -12.92 -17.20
N ASP A 392 -2.17 -13.87 -18.13
CA ASP A 392 -1.50 -13.68 -19.41
C ASP A 392 -2.23 -12.62 -20.23
N GLY A 393 -1.49 -11.84 -21.01
CA GLY A 393 -2.08 -10.77 -21.82
C GLY A 393 -1.04 -9.81 -22.36
N ASP A 394 -1.43 -8.55 -22.49
CA ASP A 394 -0.56 -7.48 -22.96
C ASP A 394 -0.84 -6.19 -22.20
N VAL A 395 0.16 -5.31 -22.16
CA VAL A 395 0.01 -3.86 -21.97
C VAL A 395 0.25 -3.20 -23.32
N ARG A 396 -0.54 -2.18 -23.66
CA ARG A 396 -0.29 -1.35 -24.84
C ARG A 396 0.15 0.05 -24.43
N ARG A 397 1.02 0.65 -25.24
CA ARG A 397 1.41 2.05 -25.09
C ARG A 397 0.16 2.94 -25.04
N GLY A 398 0.09 3.82 -24.03
CA GLY A 398 -1.01 4.74 -23.82
C GLY A 398 -2.08 4.26 -22.83
N GLU A 399 -2.02 3.01 -22.38
CA GLU A 399 -2.99 2.46 -21.42
C GLU A 399 -2.66 2.83 -19.98
N LEU A 400 -3.71 2.93 -19.16
CA LEU A 400 -3.58 3.11 -17.70
C LEU A 400 -3.09 1.82 -17.05
N LEU A 401 -1.95 1.87 -16.38
CA LEU A 401 -1.44 0.76 -15.56
C LEU A 401 -1.94 0.80 -14.12
N GLY A 402 -2.13 2.01 -13.61
CA GLY A 402 -2.37 2.28 -12.19
C GLY A 402 -2.50 3.77 -11.93
N MET A 403 -2.78 4.10 -10.67
CA MET A 403 -2.82 5.46 -10.17
C MET A 403 -1.87 5.56 -8.98
N ILE A 404 -1.30 6.74 -8.75
CA ILE A 404 -0.61 7.05 -7.50
C ILE A 404 -1.24 8.27 -6.85
N THR A 405 -1.21 8.30 -5.53
CA THR A 405 -1.49 9.50 -4.76
C THR A 405 -0.18 10.18 -4.40
N ILE A 406 -0.09 11.49 -4.67
CA ILE A 406 1.05 12.32 -4.29
C ILE A 406 0.62 13.22 -3.15
N TYR A 407 1.41 13.22 -2.09
CA TYR A 407 1.25 14.11 -0.95
C TYR A 407 2.45 15.02 -0.80
N ASP A 408 2.19 16.29 -0.51
CA ASP A 408 3.21 17.18 0.04
C ASP A 408 3.48 16.82 1.50
N VAL A 409 4.74 16.90 1.90
CA VAL A 409 5.20 16.54 3.24
C VAL A 409 6.16 17.57 3.82
N GLU A 410 6.17 17.70 5.12
CA GLU A 410 7.17 18.46 5.86
C GLU A 410 8.08 17.46 6.59
N VAL A 411 9.30 17.26 6.07
CA VAL A 411 10.29 16.34 6.65
C VAL A 411 11.00 17.00 7.83
N ARG A 412 11.10 16.30 8.96
CA ARG A 412 11.74 16.80 10.19
C ARG A 412 12.43 15.70 10.99
N THR A 413 13.33 16.13 11.88
CA THR A 413 13.99 15.29 12.88
C THR A 413 13.02 14.72 13.90
N ILE A 414 13.44 13.66 14.59
CA ILE A 414 12.64 12.98 15.60
C ILE A 414 12.12 13.90 16.71
N ASP A 415 12.91 14.88 17.15
CA ASP A 415 12.52 15.79 18.23
C ASP A 415 11.34 16.69 17.81
N ARG A 416 11.34 17.13 16.55
CA ARG A 416 10.23 17.89 16.01
C ARG A 416 9.00 17.02 15.77
N ILE A 417 9.18 15.75 15.39
CA ILE A 417 8.07 14.79 15.34
C ILE A 417 7.42 14.62 16.72
N LYS A 418 8.23 14.46 17.78
CA LYS A 418 7.75 14.40 19.17
C LYS A 418 7.02 15.68 19.60
N SER A 419 7.46 16.85 19.14
CA SER A 419 6.74 18.12 19.35
C SER A 419 5.35 18.09 18.70
N TRP A 420 5.26 17.69 17.43
CA TRP A 420 3.97 17.64 16.73
C TRP A 420 3.00 16.61 17.32
N LEU A 421 3.50 15.47 17.80
CA LEU A 421 2.67 14.49 18.49
C LEU A 421 2.14 15.02 19.83
N ARG A 422 2.96 15.77 20.60
CA ARG A 422 2.50 16.49 21.80
C ARG A 422 1.39 17.49 21.47
N GLU A 423 1.64 18.35 20.48
CA GLU A 423 0.66 19.34 20.02
C GLU A 423 -0.66 18.65 19.64
N TRP A 424 -0.62 17.51 18.96
CA TRP A 424 -1.82 16.76 18.58
C TRP A 424 -2.62 16.25 19.78
N ILE A 425 -1.93 15.69 20.79
CA ILE A 425 -2.56 15.19 22.02
C ILE A 425 -3.27 16.33 22.75
N GLU A 426 -2.56 17.45 22.97
CA GLU A 426 -3.09 18.64 23.66
C GLU A 426 -4.32 19.21 22.93
N HIS A 427 -4.30 19.31 21.60
CA HIS A 427 -5.44 19.83 20.83
C HIS A 427 -6.65 18.88 20.86
N ARG A 428 -6.43 17.56 20.94
CA ARG A 428 -7.52 16.57 21.01
C ARG A 428 -8.30 16.67 22.31
N GLU A 429 -7.60 16.86 23.44
CA GLU A 429 -8.21 17.01 24.77
C GLU A 429 -9.10 18.26 24.86
N VAL A 430 -8.78 19.32 24.11
CA VAL A 430 -9.56 20.57 24.10
C VAL A 430 -10.78 20.52 23.17
N THR A 431 -10.77 19.68 22.12
CA THR A 431 -11.74 19.75 21.00
C THR A 431 -12.70 18.56 20.89
N THR A 432 -12.72 17.62 21.85
CA THR A 432 -13.56 16.42 21.75
C THR A 432 -14.36 16.16 23.04
N PRO A 433 -15.69 16.37 23.08
CA PRO A 433 -16.54 15.62 23.99
C PRO A 433 -16.44 14.14 23.58
N ALA A 434 -16.27 13.24 24.54
CA ALA A 434 -16.10 11.82 24.31
C ALA A 434 -17.08 11.30 23.24
N LEU A 435 -16.54 10.76 22.14
CA LEU A 435 -17.28 9.78 21.35
C LEU A 435 -17.44 8.56 22.27
N GLN A 436 -18.52 8.56 23.05
CA GLN A 436 -18.89 7.44 23.90
C GLN A 436 -19.23 6.21 23.04
N PRO A 437 -18.93 5.00 23.54
CA PRO A 437 -18.85 3.76 22.76
C PRO A 437 -20.07 3.40 21.91
#